data_AF-A0A952RR92-F1
#
_entry.id   AF-A0A952RR92-F1
#
_cell.length_a   1.000
_cell.length_b   1.000
_cell.length_c   1.000
_cell.angle_alpha   90.00
_cell.angle_beta   90.00
_cell.angle_gamma   90.00
#
_symmetry.space_group_name_H-M   'P 1'
#
loop_
_entity.id
_entity.type
_entity.pdbx_description
1 polymer ?
#
loop_
_entity_poly.entity_id
_entity_poly.type
_entity_poly.pdbx_seq_one_letter_code
_entity_poly.pdbx_strand_id
1 'polypeptide(L)'
;MSQRAIETLKSVDRILAEDTRQTLKLLSHFGIGGKPLDALHAHSPDRDVYRAAEALEKGATMALVTDAGTPSVSDPGESLVAKAIACGVTIVPIPGASAVLAALVASGLAGNGGFRFVGFLPRDGANRHAAIAKVCATAEPVILFESPERTAETLAELATAMPGRPCAVARELTKMHEEIVRGALTELAAPREWRGEIAIVLGAWQPEAREDEVTEAAIDARIDKELANGLHSKTIAERIAAWSGRPKREIYERVIARKNLRRDEE
;
A
#
# COMPACT_ATOMS: atom_id res chain seq x y z
N MET A 1 15.29 10.20 -13.72
CA MET A 1 14.75 9.93 -15.07
C MET A 1 15.79 9.13 -15.86
N SER A 2 15.41 8.11 -16.62
CA SER A 2 16.36 7.37 -17.47
C SER A 2 16.64 8.11 -18.77
N GLN A 3 17.82 7.91 -19.37
CA GLN A 3 18.17 8.49 -20.67
C GLN A 3 17.17 8.09 -21.76
N ARG A 4 16.73 6.83 -21.75
CA ARG A 4 15.71 6.29 -22.65
C ARG A 4 14.38 7.04 -22.53
N ALA A 5 13.93 7.36 -21.31
CA ALA A 5 12.69 8.12 -21.11
C ALA A 5 12.79 9.55 -21.68
N ILE A 6 13.93 10.22 -21.48
CA ILE A 6 14.18 11.56 -22.04
C ILE A 6 14.12 11.52 -23.58
N GLU A 7 14.77 10.53 -24.20
CA GLU A 7 14.75 10.34 -25.65
C GLU A 7 13.34 10.08 -26.18
N THR A 8 12.58 9.20 -25.52
CA THR A 8 11.19 8.91 -25.89
C THR A 8 10.31 10.16 -25.81
N LEU A 9 10.38 10.92 -24.72
CA LEU A 9 9.59 12.16 -24.56
C LEU A 9 9.98 13.23 -25.60
N LYS A 10 11.23 13.24 -26.07
CA LYS A 10 11.68 14.10 -27.18
C LYS A 10 11.21 13.61 -28.54
N SER A 11 11.01 12.31 -28.74
CA SER A 11 10.69 11.74 -30.05
C SER A 11 9.20 11.63 -30.35
N VAL A 12 8.35 11.40 -29.33
CA VAL A 12 6.90 11.19 -29.56
C VAL A 12 6.17 12.43 -30.09
N ASP A 13 5.07 12.22 -30.80
CA ASP A 13 4.22 13.30 -31.31
C ASP A 13 3.45 14.00 -30.20
N ARG A 14 3.12 13.27 -29.12
CA ARG A 14 2.28 13.77 -28.03
C ARG A 14 2.59 13.09 -26.69
N ILE A 15 2.38 13.81 -25.60
CA ILE A 15 2.50 13.30 -24.25
C ILE A 15 1.13 13.33 -23.59
N LEU A 16 0.71 12.20 -23.03
CA LEU A 16 -0.47 12.05 -22.19
C LEU A 16 -0.01 12.05 -20.74
N ALA A 17 -0.53 12.95 -19.93
CA ALA A 17 -0.08 13.17 -18.56
C ALA A 17 -1.25 13.18 -17.57
N GLU A 18 -1.05 12.63 -16.38
CA GLU A 18 -2.00 12.73 -15.28
C GLU A 18 -2.26 14.19 -14.88
N ASP A 19 -1.23 14.91 -14.40
CA ASP A 19 -1.24 16.38 -14.28
C ASP A 19 -0.26 17.02 -15.27
N THR A 20 -0.82 17.75 -16.23
CA THR A 20 -0.04 18.45 -17.27
C THR A 20 0.84 19.55 -16.67
N ARG A 21 0.47 20.16 -15.54
CA ARG A 21 1.26 21.19 -14.87
C ARG A 21 2.48 20.61 -14.20
N GLN A 22 2.37 19.43 -13.58
CA GLN A 22 3.52 18.74 -12.99
C GLN A 22 4.45 18.21 -14.08
N THR A 23 3.88 17.60 -15.11
CA THR A 23 4.63 17.11 -16.26
C THR A 23 5.36 18.25 -16.97
N LEU A 24 4.76 19.43 -17.12
CA LEU A 24 5.41 20.58 -17.75
C LEU A 24 6.69 21.02 -17.01
N LYS A 25 6.71 20.98 -15.67
CA LYS A 25 7.91 21.29 -14.88
C LYS A 25 9.02 20.28 -15.17
N LEU A 26 8.66 18.99 -15.22
CA LEU A 26 9.58 17.90 -15.53
C LEU A 26 10.18 18.03 -16.93
N LEU A 27 9.33 18.28 -17.94
CA LEU A 27 9.76 18.50 -19.32
C LEU A 27 10.68 19.73 -19.43
N SER A 28 10.33 20.84 -18.77
CA SER A 28 11.15 22.05 -18.73
C SER A 28 12.53 21.78 -18.13
N HIS A 29 12.60 21.01 -17.04
CA HIS A 29 13.87 20.65 -16.39
C HIS A 29 14.81 19.89 -17.33
N PHE A 30 14.28 19.02 -18.19
CA PHE A 30 15.06 18.25 -19.16
C PHE A 30 15.19 18.92 -20.54
N GLY A 31 14.75 20.17 -20.69
CA GLY A 31 14.81 20.91 -21.95
C GLY A 31 13.96 20.29 -23.07
N ILE A 32 12.82 19.69 -22.71
CA ILE A 32 11.86 19.10 -23.66
C ILE A 32 10.76 20.13 -23.91
N GLY A 33 10.77 20.75 -25.10
CA GLY A 33 9.83 21.79 -25.48
C GLY A 33 9.01 21.44 -26.73
N GLY A 34 7.91 22.18 -26.93
CA GLY A 34 7.11 22.11 -28.16
C GLY A 34 6.27 20.85 -28.35
N LYS A 35 6.13 20.01 -27.32
CA LYS A 35 5.31 18.79 -27.37
C LYS A 35 3.86 19.09 -26.95
N PRO A 36 2.87 18.70 -27.76
CA PRO A 36 1.47 18.64 -27.32
C PRO A 36 1.35 17.79 -26.05
N LEU A 37 0.67 18.34 -25.04
CA LEU A 37 0.52 17.74 -23.72
C LEU A 37 -0.97 17.69 -23.37
N ASP A 38 -1.54 16.48 -23.32
CA ASP A 38 -2.95 16.28 -22.98
C ASP A 38 -3.10 15.64 -21.60
N ALA A 39 -4.18 15.99 -20.91
CA ALA A 39 -4.53 15.40 -19.64
C ALA A 39 -5.18 14.03 -19.83
N LEU A 40 -4.69 13.03 -19.09
CA LEU A 40 -5.29 11.71 -18.95
C LEU A 40 -5.15 11.22 -17.51
N HIS A 41 -6.18 11.44 -16.70
CA HIS A 41 -6.23 11.07 -15.29
C HIS A 41 -7.24 9.94 -15.03
N ALA A 42 -7.31 9.41 -13.81
CA ALA A 42 -8.14 8.23 -13.48
C ALA A 42 -9.65 8.42 -13.77
N HIS A 43 -10.14 9.66 -13.72
CA HIS A 43 -11.52 10.03 -14.02
C HIS A 43 -11.74 10.55 -15.46
N SER A 44 -10.75 10.40 -16.35
CA SER A 44 -10.89 10.90 -17.71
C SER A 44 -12.02 10.15 -18.41
N PRO A 45 -12.94 10.86 -19.10
CA PRO A 45 -14.04 10.21 -19.78
C PRO A 45 -13.53 9.29 -20.88
N ASP A 46 -14.24 8.18 -21.09
CA ASP A 46 -13.88 7.16 -22.06
C ASP A 46 -13.57 7.71 -23.46
N ARG A 47 -14.27 8.78 -23.85
CA ARG A 47 -14.07 9.48 -25.13
C ARG A 47 -12.64 9.97 -25.34
N ASP A 48 -11.95 10.40 -24.27
CA ASP A 48 -10.60 10.94 -24.37
C ASP A 48 -9.61 9.79 -24.59
N VAL A 49 -9.86 8.65 -23.94
CA VAL A 49 -9.12 7.40 -24.18
C VAL A 49 -9.34 6.91 -25.62
N TYR A 50 -10.58 6.94 -26.11
CA TYR A 50 -10.89 6.55 -27.50
C TYR A 50 -10.20 7.44 -28.52
N ARG A 51 -10.20 8.76 -28.31
CA ARG A 51 -9.50 9.71 -29.20
C ARG A 51 -8.00 9.45 -29.25
N ALA A 52 -7.38 9.16 -28.11
CA ALA A 52 -5.97 8.79 -28.06
C ALA A 52 -5.70 7.48 -28.80
N ALA A 53 -6.53 6.45 -28.59
CA ALA A 53 -6.42 5.16 -29.28
C ALA A 53 -6.58 5.27 -30.80
N GLU A 54 -7.56 6.03 -31.30
CA GLU A 54 -7.73 6.28 -32.74
C GLU A 54 -6.51 6.97 -33.37
N ALA A 55 -5.91 7.93 -32.65
CA ALA A 55 -4.73 8.62 -33.14
C ALA A 55 -3.52 7.68 -33.20
N LEU A 56 -3.35 6.80 -32.20
CA LEU A 56 -2.34 5.74 -32.21
C LEU A 56 -2.56 4.76 -33.39
N GLU A 57 -3.81 4.37 -33.65
CA GLU A 57 -4.17 3.50 -34.79
C GLU A 57 -3.83 4.15 -36.15
N LYS A 58 -3.96 5.47 -36.25
CA LYS A 58 -3.58 6.27 -37.44
C LYS A 58 -2.07 6.52 -37.55
N GLY A 59 -1.26 5.92 -36.68
CA GLY A 59 0.20 5.96 -36.72
C GLY A 59 0.86 7.04 -35.88
N ALA A 60 0.10 7.76 -35.03
CA ALA A 60 0.70 8.69 -34.07
C ALA A 60 1.52 7.95 -33.01
N THR A 61 2.54 8.61 -32.49
CA THR A 61 3.33 8.13 -31.36
C THR A 61 3.02 8.94 -30.11
N MET A 62 2.76 8.26 -28.99
CA MET A 62 2.44 8.92 -27.72
C MET A 62 3.25 8.34 -26.57
N ALA A 63 3.60 9.19 -25.60
CA ALA A 63 4.13 8.77 -24.31
C ALA A 63 3.08 9.00 -23.21
N LEU A 64 2.81 7.99 -22.41
CA LEU A 64 2.00 8.11 -21.20
C LEU A 64 2.91 8.34 -19.99
N VAL A 65 2.61 9.35 -19.19
CA VAL A 65 3.31 9.66 -17.92
C VAL A 65 2.29 9.92 -16.82
N THR A 66 2.68 9.61 -15.59
CA THR A 66 1.91 9.90 -14.36
C THR A 66 2.70 10.84 -13.48
N ASP A 67 2.10 11.35 -12.42
CA ASP A 67 2.75 12.37 -11.58
C ASP A 67 4.06 11.87 -10.96
N ALA A 68 4.16 10.57 -10.70
CA ALA A 68 5.40 9.92 -10.28
C ALA A 68 5.45 8.43 -10.68
N GLY A 69 6.68 7.90 -10.78
CA GLY A 69 6.89 6.46 -10.85
C GLY A 69 6.58 5.83 -12.21
N THR A 70 5.80 4.74 -12.19
CA THR A 70 5.53 3.87 -13.35
C THR A 70 4.03 3.92 -13.66
N PRO A 71 3.62 4.46 -14.82
CA PRO A 71 2.21 4.59 -15.17
C PRO A 71 1.43 3.27 -15.13
N SER A 72 0.11 3.37 -14.95
CA SER A 72 -0.84 2.24 -14.84
C SER A 72 -0.74 1.36 -13.57
N VAL A 73 0.27 1.55 -12.71
CA VAL A 73 0.40 0.82 -11.44
C VAL A 73 0.02 1.74 -10.29
N SER A 74 -1.21 1.58 -9.77
CA SER A 74 -1.83 2.52 -8.81
C SER A 74 -2.03 3.94 -9.34
N ASP A 75 -1.91 4.11 -10.66
CA ASP A 75 -2.02 5.37 -11.39
C ASP A 75 -2.92 5.17 -12.63
N PRO A 76 -3.40 6.25 -13.30
CA PRO A 76 -4.12 6.13 -14.57
C PRO A 76 -3.28 5.50 -15.69
N GLY A 77 -3.98 4.95 -16.69
CA GLY A 77 -3.36 4.45 -17.92
C GLY A 77 -3.83 3.09 -18.41
N GLU A 78 -4.30 2.22 -17.49
CA GLU A 78 -4.69 0.84 -17.82
C GLU A 78 -5.71 0.77 -18.96
N SER A 79 -6.75 1.61 -18.91
CA SER A 79 -7.80 1.63 -19.94
C SER A 79 -7.27 2.05 -21.31
N LEU A 80 -6.31 2.97 -21.38
CA LEU A 80 -5.65 3.36 -22.62
C LEU A 80 -4.80 2.21 -23.16
N VAL A 81 -3.98 1.59 -22.31
CA VAL A 81 -3.13 0.46 -22.70
C VAL A 81 -3.98 -0.68 -23.24
N ALA A 82 -5.08 -1.03 -22.54
CA ALA A 82 -5.99 -2.09 -22.98
C ALA A 82 -6.63 -1.79 -24.35
N LYS A 83 -7.09 -0.56 -24.57
CA LYS A 83 -7.68 -0.15 -25.86
C LYS A 83 -6.63 -0.10 -26.97
N ALA A 84 -5.44 0.40 -26.69
CA ALA A 84 -4.33 0.42 -27.65
C ALA A 84 -3.95 -1.01 -28.08
N ILE A 85 -3.88 -1.96 -27.13
CA ILE A 85 -3.68 -3.39 -27.44
C ILE A 85 -4.80 -3.93 -28.34
N ALA A 86 -6.07 -3.60 -28.04
CA ALA A 86 -7.20 -4.03 -28.86
C ALA A 86 -7.15 -3.48 -30.30
N CYS A 87 -6.55 -2.30 -30.51
CA CYS A 87 -6.31 -1.70 -31.82
C CYS A 87 -5.01 -2.15 -32.49
N GLY A 88 -4.27 -3.13 -31.93
CA GLY A 88 -3.01 -3.61 -32.51
C GLY A 88 -1.84 -2.62 -32.38
N VAL A 89 -1.95 -1.61 -31.51
CA VAL A 89 -0.88 -0.64 -31.26
C VAL A 89 0.24 -1.30 -30.46
N THR A 90 1.49 -1.07 -30.87
CA THR A 90 2.65 -1.57 -30.14
C THR A 90 2.86 -0.79 -28.84
N ILE A 91 2.92 -1.49 -27.72
CA ILE A 91 3.22 -0.91 -26.41
C ILE A 91 4.69 -1.14 -26.06
N VAL A 92 5.41 -0.05 -25.77
CA VAL A 92 6.83 -0.08 -25.39
C VAL A 92 6.98 0.44 -23.95
N PRO A 93 7.05 -0.44 -22.93
CA PRO A 93 7.29 0.00 -21.57
C PRO A 93 8.73 0.51 -21.42
N ILE A 94 8.91 1.68 -20.80
CA ILE A 94 10.22 2.23 -20.48
C ILE A 94 10.52 1.96 -19.01
N PRO A 95 11.52 1.12 -18.68
CA PRO A 95 11.92 0.89 -17.30
C PRO A 95 12.29 2.20 -16.60
N GLY A 96 11.81 2.38 -15.38
CA GLY A 96 11.89 3.65 -14.65
C GLY A 96 11.78 3.49 -13.15
N ALA A 97 11.57 4.62 -12.47
CA ALA A 97 11.44 4.66 -11.03
C ALA A 97 10.18 3.91 -10.56
N SER A 98 10.32 3.15 -9.49
CA SER A 98 9.22 2.45 -8.82
C SER A 98 9.40 2.56 -7.32
N ALA A 99 8.48 3.26 -6.65
CA ALA A 99 8.49 3.38 -5.19
C ALA A 99 8.33 2.00 -4.51
N VAL A 100 7.61 1.07 -5.16
CA VAL A 100 7.46 -0.32 -4.70
C VAL A 100 8.82 -1.02 -4.62
N LEU A 101 9.57 -1.02 -5.73
CA LEU A 101 10.88 -1.68 -5.78
C LEU A 101 11.92 -0.95 -4.91
N ALA A 102 11.89 0.39 -4.89
CA ALA A 102 12.78 1.18 -4.03
C ALA A 102 12.55 0.86 -2.54
N ALA A 103 11.28 0.85 -2.10
CA ALA A 103 10.92 0.47 -0.73
C ALA A 103 11.33 -0.97 -0.42
N LEU A 104 11.07 -1.92 -1.33
CA LEU A 104 11.42 -3.33 -1.14
C LEU A 104 12.92 -3.54 -0.98
N VAL A 105 13.72 -3.00 -1.89
CA VAL A 105 15.19 -3.12 -1.84
C VAL A 105 15.72 -2.48 -0.57
N ALA A 106 15.28 -1.26 -0.30
CA ALA A 106 15.78 -0.52 0.85
C ALA A 106 15.28 -1.09 2.18
N SER A 107 14.16 -1.81 2.22
CA SER A 107 13.68 -2.48 3.44
C SER A 107 14.62 -3.57 3.95
N GLY A 108 15.38 -4.22 3.07
CA GLY A 108 16.14 -5.44 3.40
C GLY A 108 15.26 -6.69 3.53
N LEU A 109 13.98 -6.63 3.13
CA LEU A 109 12.98 -7.69 3.30
C LEU A 109 12.57 -8.38 1.98
N ALA A 110 13.28 -8.11 0.89
CA ALA A 110 12.99 -8.69 -0.43
C ALA A 110 13.05 -10.24 -0.43
N GLY A 111 13.91 -10.82 0.41
CA GLY A 111 14.20 -12.26 0.37
C GLY A 111 14.74 -12.71 -0.99
N ASN A 112 14.63 -14.01 -1.28
CA ASN A 112 15.05 -14.61 -2.55
C ASN A 112 13.85 -15.07 -3.42
N GLY A 113 12.62 -14.75 -3.00
CA GLY A 113 11.38 -15.19 -3.64
C GLY A 113 10.61 -14.06 -4.32
N GLY A 114 9.35 -14.35 -4.69
CA GLY A 114 8.42 -13.32 -5.14
C GLY A 114 7.98 -12.39 -4.01
N PHE A 115 7.33 -11.29 -4.38
CA PHE A 115 6.66 -10.38 -3.44
C PHE A 115 5.27 -10.03 -3.97
N ARG A 116 4.41 -9.53 -3.08
CA ARG A 116 3.06 -9.10 -3.41
C ARG A 116 2.92 -7.60 -3.21
N PHE A 117 2.63 -6.87 -4.27
CA PHE A 117 2.17 -5.47 -4.16
C PHE A 117 0.65 -5.42 -4.11
N VAL A 118 0.07 -4.67 -3.17
CA VAL A 118 -1.39 -4.57 -2.99
C VAL A 118 -1.96 -3.17 -3.20
N GLY A 119 -1.13 -2.18 -3.56
CA GLY A 119 -1.58 -0.79 -3.66
C GLY A 119 -1.99 -0.23 -2.31
N PHE A 120 -3.11 0.48 -2.28
CA PHE A 120 -3.70 1.03 -1.05
C PHE A 120 -4.76 0.11 -0.47
N LEU A 121 -4.78 -0.03 0.85
CA LEU A 121 -5.88 -0.71 1.54
C LEU A 121 -7.18 0.10 1.43
N PRO A 122 -8.35 -0.57 1.30
CA PRO A 122 -9.64 0.09 1.39
C PRO A 122 -9.76 0.92 2.68
N ARG A 123 -10.52 2.02 2.60
CA ARG A 123 -10.62 2.98 3.71
C ARG A 123 -11.22 2.34 4.96
N ASP A 124 -12.30 1.58 4.81
CA ASP A 124 -13.06 1.00 5.91
C ASP A 124 -13.89 -0.23 5.47
N GLY A 125 -14.67 -0.77 6.42
CA GLY A 125 -15.70 -1.76 6.17
C GLY A 125 -15.20 -3.16 5.80
N ALA A 126 -16.11 -3.97 5.26
CA ALA A 126 -15.86 -5.37 4.94
C ALA A 126 -14.70 -5.58 3.95
N ASN A 127 -14.54 -4.66 3.00
CA ASN A 127 -13.46 -4.72 2.01
C ASN A 127 -12.09 -4.53 2.66
N ARG A 128 -11.97 -3.61 3.62
CA ARG A 128 -10.73 -3.40 4.39
C ARG A 128 -10.38 -4.67 5.17
N HIS A 129 -11.33 -5.22 5.92
CA HIS A 129 -11.10 -6.44 6.70
C HIS A 129 -10.66 -7.61 5.81
N ALA A 130 -11.29 -7.80 4.66
CA ALA A 130 -10.91 -8.84 3.70
C ALA A 130 -9.50 -8.62 3.13
N ALA A 131 -9.14 -7.37 2.80
CA ALA A 131 -7.81 -7.04 2.32
C ALA A 131 -6.73 -7.33 3.36
N ILE A 132 -6.97 -6.95 4.62
CA ILE A 132 -6.04 -7.20 5.73
C ILE A 132 -5.92 -8.69 6.02
N ALA A 133 -7.04 -9.42 6.06
CA ALA A 133 -7.01 -10.88 6.22
C ALA A 133 -6.14 -11.56 5.14
N LYS A 134 -6.24 -11.08 3.89
CA LYS A 134 -5.40 -11.57 2.80
C LYS A 134 -3.92 -11.24 3.01
N VAL A 135 -3.59 -10.04 3.46
CA VAL A 135 -2.20 -9.67 3.83
C VAL A 135 -1.68 -10.59 4.92
N CYS A 136 -2.48 -10.86 5.95
CA CYS A 136 -2.12 -11.74 7.06
C CYS A 136 -1.86 -13.19 6.63
N ALA A 137 -2.62 -13.68 5.65
CA ALA A 137 -2.48 -15.02 5.09
C ALA A 137 -1.34 -15.13 4.05
N THR A 138 -0.66 -14.03 3.69
CA THR A 138 0.39 -14.05 2.66
C THR A 138 1.76 -14.31 3.29
N ALA A 139 2.42 -15.39 2.86
CA ALA A 139 3.74 -15.78 3.32
C ALA A 139 4.87 -14.95 2.70
N GLU A 140 4.73 -14.56 1.44
CA GLU A 140 5.70 -13.72 0.74
C GLU A 140 5.76 -12.30 1.33
N PRO A 141 6.85 -11.54 1.08
CA PRO A 141 6.87 -10.11 1.36
C PRO A 141 5.69 -9.39 0.72
N VAL A 142 5.08 -8.46 1.47
CA VAL A 142 3.93 -7.66 1.02
C VAL A 142 4.30 -6.19 1.05
N ILE A 143 3.99 -5.47 -0.02
CA ILE A 143 4.19 -4.03 -0.11
C ILE A 143 2.84 -3.37 -0.31
N LEU A 144 2.58 -2.33 0.48
CA LEU A 144 1.39 -1.50 0.34
C LEU A 144 1.76 -0.03 0.46
N PHE A 145 1.00 0.81 -0.22
CA PHE A 145 1.02 2.26 0.01
C PHE A 145 -0.01 2.61 1.06
N GLU A 146 0.27 3.66 1.83
CA GLU A 146 -0.68 4.15 2.83
C GLU A 146 -0.59 5.68 2.96
N SER A 147 -1.70 6.31 3.33
CA SER A 147 -1.68 7.74 3.63
C SER A 147 -1.02 7.98 5.00
N PRO A 148 -0.35 9.13 5.19
CA PRO A 148 0.28 9.45 6.47
C PRO A 148 -0.71 9.44 7.64
N GLU A 149 -1.94 9.89 7.42
CA GLU A 149 -3.00 9.94 8.44
C GLU A 149 -3.45 8.55 8.88
N ARG A 150 -3.36 7.56 7.99
CA ARG A 150 -3.84 6.18 8.21
C ARG A 150 -2.73 5.20 8.59
N THR A 151 -1.47 5.60 8.47
CA THR A 151 -0.32 4.71 8.63
C THR A 151 -0.28 4.12 10.05
N ALA A 152 -0.46 4.94 11.08
CA ALA A 152 -0.43 4.47 12.47
C ALA A 152 -1.56 3.45 12.77
N GLU A 153 -2.78 3.72 12.29
CA GLU A 153 -3.92 2.81 12.45
C GLU A 153 -3.68 1.49 11.73
N THR A 154 -3.19 1.54 10.49
CA THR A 154 -2.91 0.34 9.69
C THR A 154 -1.81 -0.52 10.31
N LEU A 155 -0.73 0.09 10.81
CA LEU A 155 0.33 -0.64 11.53
C LEU A 155 -0.21 -1.30 12.81
N ALA A 156 -1.05 -0.61 13.57
CA ALA A 156 -1.67 -1.17 14.78
C ALA A 156 -2.63 -2.33 14.48
N GLU A 157 -3.39 -2.25 13.39
CA GLU A 157 -4.29 -3.31 12.94
C GLU A 157 -3.51 -4.55 12.47
N LEU A 158 -2.46 -4.36 11.66
CA LEU A 158 -1.58 -5.45 11.20
C LEU A 158 -0.80 -6.08 12.36
N ALA A 159 -0.29 -5.27 13.29
CA ALA A 159 0.43 -5.75 14.48
C ALA A 159 -0.45 -6.55 15.42
N THR A 160 -1.78 -6.30 15.43
CA THR A 160 -2.70 -7.17 16.15
C THR A 160 -2.64 -8.59 15.60
N ALA A 161 -2.67 -8.77 14.28
CA ALA A 161 -2.71 -10.09 13.67
C ALA A 161 -1.34 -10.77 13.53
N MET A 162 -0.27 -9.99 13.38
CA MET A 162 1.09 -10.47 13.06
C MET A 162 2.17 -9.68 13.83
N PRO A 163 2.16 -9.68 15.18
CA PRO A 163 2.97 -8.76 15.98
C PRO A 163 4.48 -8.86 15.71
N GLY A 164 4.98 -10.07 15.46
CA GLY A 164 6.39 -10.34 15.20
C GLY A 164 6.82 -10.25 13.74
N ARG A 165 5.91 -9.96 12.80
CA ARG A 165 6.27 -9.93 11.38
C ARG A 165 7.26 -8.79 11.13
N PRO A 166 8.43 -9.05 10.52
CA PRO A 166 9.37 -8.01 10.14
C PRO A 166 8.69 -6.99 9.23
N CYS A 167 8.94 -5.71 9.47
CA CYS A 167 8.32 -4.63 8.73
C CYS A 167 9.29 -3.47 8.55
N ALA A 168 9.12 -2.75 7.45
CA ALA A 168 9.78 -1.48 7.18
C ALA A 168 8.74 -0.45 6.72
N VAL A 169 8.87 0.79 7.19
CA VAL A 169 8.09 1.93 6.70
C VAL A 169 9.07 2.88 6.02
N ALA A 170 8.96 2.97 4.70
CA ALA A 170 9.74 3.89 3.88
C ALA A 170 8.92 5.15 3.60
N ARG A 171 9.48 6.30 3.94
CA ARG A 171 8.83 7.61 3.85
C ARG A 171 9.64 8.53 2.94
N GLU A 172 8.94 9.27 2.08
CA GLU A 172 9.53 10.33 1.25
C GLU A 172 10.75 9.84 0.45
N LEU A 173 10.65 8.63 -0.12
CA LEU A 173 11.73 8.01 -0.89
C LEU A 173 12.26 8.95 -1.97
N THR A 174 13.58 9.06 -2.05
CA THR A 174 14.39 9.92 -2.93
C THR A 174 14.31 11.42 -2.66
N LYS A 175 13.57 11.85 -1.65
CA LYS A 175 13.41 13.28 -1.28
C LYS A 175 14.32 13.66 -0.10
N MET A 176 14.36 14.96 0.23
CA MET A 176 15.22 15.51 1.30
C MET A 176 14.96 14.89 2.68
N HIS A 177 13.72 14.47 2.96
CA HIS A 177 13.31 13.90 4.23
C HIS A 177 13.07 12.39 4.16
N GLU A 178 13.80 11.69 3.27
CA GLU A 178 13.78 10.24 3.15
C GLU A 178 14.09 9.59 4.51
N GLU A 179 13.27 8.62 4.89
CA GLU A 179 13.44 7.84 6.10
C GLU A 179 12.95 6.41 5.90
N ILE A 180 13.71 5.44 6.40
CA ILE A 180 13.28 4.03 6.42
C ILE A 180 13.41 3.49 7.83
N VAL A 181 12.27 3.30 8.49
CA VAL A 181 12.19 2.73 9.84
C VAL A 181 11.93 1.24 9.72
N ARG A 182 12.68 0.40 10.46
CA ARG A 182 12.56 -1.06 10.42
C ARG A 182 12.36 -1.61 11.82
N GLY A 183 11.66 -2.72 11.93
CA GLY A 183 11.42 -3.40 13.19
C GLY A 183 10.38 -4.50 13.05
N ALA A 184 10.01 -5.11 14.16
CA ALA A 184 8.80 -5.92 14.21
C ALA A 184 7.56 -5.02 14.03
N LEU A 185 6.47 -5.56 13.48
CA LEU A 185 5.22 -4.83 13.33
C LEU A 185 4.75 -4.18 14.64
N THR A 186 4.91 -4.87 15.79
CA THR A 186 4.52 -4.32 17.09
C THR A 186 5.34 -3.10 17.52
N GLU A 187 6.60 -2.99 17.07
CA GLU A 187 7.47 -1.84 17.39
C GLU A 187 7.06 -0.64 16.54
N LEU A 188 6.78 -0.88 15.25
CA LEU A 188 6.34 0.16 14.31
C LEU A 188 4.90 0.61 14.54
N ALA A 189 4.09 -0.19 15.23
CA ALA A 189 2.74 0.16 15.67
C ALA A 189 2.70 1.11 16.87
N ALA A 190 3.85 1.43 17.49
CA ALA A 190 3.91 2.44 18.54
C ALA A 190 3.38 3.80 18.01
N PRO A 191 2.65 4.59 18.82
CA PRO A 191 2.10 5.87 18.38
C PRO A 191 3.17 6.78 17.78
N ARG A 192 2.99 7.11 16.50
CA ARG A 192 3.89 7.97 15.73
C ARG A 192 3.10 8.75 14.70
N GLU A 193 3.40 10.04 14.58
CA GLU A 193 2.89 10.87 13.49
C GLU A 193 3.72 10.58 12.23
N TRP A 194 3.03 10.21 11.15
CA TRP A 194 3.63 10.01 9.85
C TRP A 194 3.30 11.19 8.93
N ARG A 195 4.19 11.45 7.96
CA ARG A 195 4.06 12.58 7.02
C ARG A 195 4.55 12.19 5.64
N GLY A 196 4.07 12.87 4.61
CA GLY A 196 4.50 12.64 3.23
C GLY A 196 4.03 11.31 2.67
N GLU A 197 4.72 10.86 1.62
CA GLU A 197 4.42 9.60 0.91
C GLU A 197 5.02 8.41 1.64
N ILE A 198 4.24 7.32 1.76
CA ILE A 198 4.60 6.16 2.58
C ILE A 198 4.40 4.86 1.81
N ALA A 199 5.42 4.01 1.87
CA ALA A 199 5.35 2.61 1.51
C ALA A 199 5.66 1.74 2.73
N ILE A 200 4.77 0.81 3.04
CA ILE A 200 4.95 -0.19 4.09
C ILE A 200 5.36 -1.50 3.43
N VAL A 201 6.47 -2.08 3.88
CA VAL A 201 6.99 -3.37 3.44
C VAL A 201 6.91 -4.34 4.61
N LEU A 202 6.07 -5.35 4.49
CA LEU A 202 6.03 -6.49 5.38
C LEU A 202 6.96 -7.57 4.82
N GLY A 203 7.84 -8.10 5.65
CA GLY A 203 8.73 -9.20 5.27
C GLY A 203 8.00 -10.51 5.08
N ALA A 204 8.77 -11.54 4.72
CA ALA A 204 8.28 -12.90 4.69
C ALA A 204 7.69 -13.29 6.04
N TRP A 205 6.63 -14.09 6.00
CA TRP A 205 5.86 -14.51 7.14
C TRP A 205 5.53 -15.99 7.00
N GLN A 206 5.25 -16.62 8.13
CA GLN A 206 4.73 -17.98 8.16
C GLN A 206 3.30 -17.88 8.69
N PRO A 207 2.29 -17.80 7.81
CA PRO A 207 0.89 -17.71 8.23
C PRO A 207 0.46 -18.89 9.12
N GLU A 208 1.07 -20.06 8.89
CA GLU A 208 0.86 -21.30 9.66
C GLU A 208 1.68 -21.32 10.95
N ALA A 209 2.85 -20.67 10.98
CA ALA A 209 3.57 -20.41 12.24
C ALA A 209 2.99 -19.16 12.93
N ARG A 210 1.66 -19.13 13.04
CA ARG A 210 1.05 -18.76 14.33
C ARG A 210 1.46 -19.83 15.36
N GLU A 211 2.74 -19.90 15.67
CA GLU A 211 3.23 -20.42 16.94
C GLU A 211 3.19 -19.18 17.85
N ASP A 212 2.32 -19.07 18.83
CA ASP A 212 1.82 -20.12 19.70
C ASP A 212 0.35 -20.47 19.47
N GLU A 213 -0.10 -21.62 20.01
CA GLU A 213 -1.46 -21.69 20.56
C GLU A 213 -1.78 -20.33 21.17
N VAL A 214 -2.84 -19.66 20.73
CA VAL A 214 -3.33 -18.49 21.47
C VAL A 214 -3.78 -19.04 22.82
N THR A 215 -2.81 -19.10 23.73
CA THR A 215 -2.96 -19.75 25.00
C THR A 215 -3.97 -18.94 25.78
N GLU A 216 -4.67 -19.64 26.64
CA GLU A 216 -5.58 -19.03 27.58
C GLU A 216 -4.92 -17.87 28.35
N ALA A 217 -3.65 -18.03 28.73
CA ALA A 217 -2.87 -17.00 29.40
C ALA A 217 -2.62 -15.74 28.54
N ALA A 218 -2.34 -15.90 27.25
CA ALA A 218 -2.14 -14.77 26.34
C ALA A 218 -3.45 -14.00 26.07
N ILE A 219 -4.57 -14.71 25.99
CA ILE A 219 -5.91 -14.12 25.93
C ILE A 219 -6.16 -13.31 27.20
N ASP A 220 -5.93 -13.88 28.37
CA ASP A 220 -6.18 -13.22 29.66
C ASP A 220 -5.32 -11.97 29.85
N ALA A 221 -4.02 -12.03 29.56
CA ALA A 221 -3.12 -10.88 29.67
C ALA A 221 -3.57 -9.71 28.77
N ARG A 222 -4.08 -10.01 27.57
CA ARG A 222 -4.60 -9.00 26.65
C ARG A 222 -5.93 -8.41 27.11
N ILE A 223 -6.83 -9.25 27.65
CA ILE A 223 -8.07 -8.80 28.30
C ILE A 223 -7.75 -7.81 29.42
N ASP A 224 -6.81 -8.13 30.31
CA ASP A 224 -6.49 -7.28 31.45
C ASP A 224 -5.90 -5.93 31.03
N LYS A 225 -5.03 -5.94 30.01
CA LYS A 225 -4.46 -4.72 29.45
C LYS A 225 -5.55 -3.82 28.87
N GLU A 226 -6.50 -4.38 28.12
CA GLU A 226 -7.59 -3.60 27.54
C GLU A 226 -8.59 -3.11 28.60
N LEU A 227 -8.86 -3.90 29.64
CA LEU A 227 -9.65 -3.46 30.80
C LEU A 227 -8.97 -2.33 31.58
N ALA A 228 -7.64 -2.40 31.78
CA ALA A 228 -6.88 -1.33 32.43
C ALA A 228 -6.92 -0.02 31.63
N ASN A 229 -7.04 -0.11 30.31
CA ASN A 229 -7.20 1.05 29.43
C ASN A 229 -8.65 1.58 29.36
N GLY A 230 -9.57 1.05 30.18
CA GLY A 230 -10.95 1.53 30.26
C GLY A 230 -11.86 1.14 29.09
N LEU A 231 -11.46 0.17 28.26
CA LEU A 231 -12.27 -0.29 27.13
C LEU A 231 -13.53 -1.04 27.61
N HIS A 232 -14.64 -0.86 26.92
CA HIS A 232 -15.88 -1.60 27.20
C HIS A 232 -15.74 -3.08 26.83
N SER A 233 -16.27 -3.95 27.69
CA SER A 233 -16.15 -5.42 27.58
C SER A 233 -16.59 -6.01 26.24
N LYS A 234 -17.58 -5.40 25.58
CA LYS A 234 -18.05 -5.82 24.24
C LYS A 234 -17.01 -5.54 23.16
N THR A 235 -16.35 -4.38 23.21
CA THR A 235 -15.29 -3.99 22.28
C THR A 235 -14.06 -4.86 22.47
N ILE A 236 -13.69 -5.14 23.72
CA ILE A 236 -12.57 -6.06 24.05
C ILE A 236 -12.84 -7.45 23.44
N ALA A 237 -14.04 -7.98 23.63
CA ALA A 237 -14.40 -9.29 23.10
C ALA A 237 -14.37 -9.37 21.57
N GLU A 238 -14.77 -8.31 20.87
CA GLU A 238 -14.71 -8.24 19.41
C GLU A 238 -13.25 -8.26 18.90
N ARG A 239 -12.38 -7.45 19.49
CA ARG A 239 -10.97 -7.35 19.08
C ARG A 239 -10.21 -8.64 19.39
N ILE A 240 -10.42 -9.22 20.57
CA ILE A 240 -9.74 -10.44 21.00
C ILE A 240 -10.28 -11.67 20.25
N ALA A 241 -11.56 -11.74 19.90
CA ALA A 241 -12.08 -12.81 19.05
C ALA A 241 -11.51 -12.75 17.63
N ALA A 242 -11.44 -11.55 17.04
CA ALA A 242 -10.81 -11.35 15.73
C ALA A 242 -9.32 -11.71 15.74
N TRP A 243 -8.64 -11.41 16.85
CA TRP A 243 -7.23 -11.74 17.04
C TRP A 243 -6.99 -13.25 17.26
N SER A 244 -7.68 -13.85 18.24
CA SER A 244 -7.47 -15.23 18.70
C SER A 244 -8.09 -16.29 17.80
N GLY A 245 -9.06 -15.92 16.96
CA GLY A 245 -9.87 -16.87 16.17
C GLY A 245 -10.91 -17.63 16.98
N ARG A 246 -11.06 -17.35 18.29
CA ARG A 246 -12.05 -18.01 19.15
C ARG A 246 -13.46 -17.43 19.00
N PRO A 247 -14.52 -18.20 19.26
CA PRO A 247 -15.88 -17.70 19.26
C PRO A 247 -16.03 -16.45 20.14
N LYS A 248 -16.58 -15.37 19.57
CA LYS A 248 -16.81 -14.09 20.28
C LYS A 248 -17.54 -14.27 21.61
N ARG A 249 -18.46 -15.24 21.68
CA ARG A 249 -19.20 -15.56 22.91
C ARG A 249 -18.27 -16.08 24.02
N GLU A 250 -17.36 -17.00 23.71
CA GLU A 250 -16.38 -17.54 24.65
C GLU A 250 -15.46 -16.43 25.19
N ILE A 251 -14.96 -15.57 24.30
CA ILE A 251 -14.13 -14.43 24.71
C ILE A 251 -14.92 -13.44 25.57
N TYR A 252 -16.19 -13.15 25.23
CA TYR A 252 -17.00 -12.24 26.01
C TYR A 252 -17.24 -12.75 27.44
N GLU A 253 -17.57 -14.03 27.59
CA GLU A 253 -17.71 -14.68 28.90
C GLU A 253 -16.40 -14.58 29.71
N ARG A 254 -15.26 -14.80 29.06
CA ARG A 254 -13.93 -14.67 29.67
C ARG A 254 -13.59 -13.23 30.11
N VAL A 255 -13.94 -12.23 29.31
CA VAL A 255 -13.77 -10.80 29.65
C VAL A 255 -14.56 -10.43 30.90
N ILE A 256 -15.79 -10.94 31.04
CA ILE A 256 -16.61 -10.70 32.23
C ILE A 256 -15.98 -11.36 33.46
N ALA A 257 -15.47 -12.59 33.34
CA ALA A 257 -14.79 -13.28 34.44
C ALA A 257 -13.54 -12.52 34.94
N ARG A 258 -12.66 -12.09 34.03
CA ARG A 258 -11.45 -11.29 34.39
C ARG A 258 -11.81 -9.95 35.02
N LYS A 259 -12.86 -9.28 34.53
CA LYS A 259 -13.34 -8.00 35.09
C LYS A 259 -13.84 -8.14 36.53
N ASN A 260 -14.50 -9.25 36.86
CA ASN A 260 -14.95 -9.51 38.23
C ASN A 260 -13.78 -9.81 39.16
N LEU A 261 -12.82 -10.63 38.72
CA LEU A 261 -11.61 -10.94 39.51
C LEU A 261 -10.84 -9.68 39.91
N ARG A 262 -10.65 -8.71 39.00
CA ARG A 262 -10.00 -7.44 39.33
C ARG A 262 -10.75 -6.57 40.32
N ARG A 263 -12.08 -6.66 40.34
CA ARG A 263 -12.91 -5.92 41.29
C ARG A 263 -12.85 -6.50 42.69
N ASP A 264 -12.52 -7.79 42.82
CA ASP A 264 -12.39 -8.48 44.09
C ASP A 264 -10.96 -8.36 44.68
N GLU A 265 -9.99 -7.90 43.88
CA GLU A 265 -8.59 -7.62 44.26
C GLU A 265 -8.31 -6.14 44.62
N GLU A 266 -9.26 -5.24 44.35
CA GLU A 266 -9.25 -3.80 44.70
C GLU A 266 -10.01 -3.53 46.02
#